data_AF-A0A392RMD6-F1
#
_entry.id   AF-A0A392RMD6-F1
#
_cell.length_a   1.000
_cell.length_b   1.000
_cell.length_c   1.000
_cell.angle_alpha   90.00
_cell.angle_beta   90.00
_cell.angle_gamma   90.00
#
_symmetry.space_group_name_H-M   'P 1'
#
loop_
_entity.id
_entity.type
_entity.pdbx_description
1 polymer ?
#
loop_
_entity_poly.entity_id
_entity_poly.type
_entity_poly.pdbx_seq_one_letter_code
_entity_poly.pdbx_strand_id
1 'polypeptide(L)'
;ELRWSGVAIEDWWRNEQFWVIGGVSAHLFAVFQGLLKVLAGVDTNFTVTAKAADDAEFGELYLFKWTTLLIPPTTLIILNIVGVVAGVSDAINSGSGSWGPLFGKLFFAFWVIVHLYPFLKGLMGKQN
;
A
#
# COMPACT_ATOMS: atom_id res chain seq x y z
N GLU A 1 -0.27 -18.65 -18.10
CA GLU A 1 -1.53 -18.30 -17.42
C GLU A 1 -2.36 -17.31 -18.23
N LEU A 2 -1.92 -16.04 -18.38
CA LEU A 2 -2.65 -14.99 -19.13
C LEU A 2 -3.09 -15.39 -20.55
N ARG A 3 -2.22 -16.08 -21.30
CA ARG A 3 -2.52 -16.56 -22.66
C ARG A 3 -3.73 -17.52 -22.73
N TRP A 4 -4.01 -18.25 -21.66
CA TRP A 4 -5.06 -19.28 -21.62
C TRP A 4 -6.29 -18.83 -20.84
N SER A 5 -6.14 -17.87 -19.92
CA SER A 5 -7.26 -17.28 -19.16
C SER A 5 -8.00 -16.16 -19.90
N GLY A 6 -7.41 -15.61 -20.97
CA GLY A 6 -8.00 -14.47 -21.71
C GLY A 6 -8.00 -13.16 -20.91
N VAL A 7 -7.31 -13.11 -19.76
CA VAL A 7 -7.20 -11.93 -18.90
C VAL A 7 -6.19 -10.95 -19.49
N ALA A 8 -6.57 -9.68 -19.57
CA ALA A 8 -5.67 -8.62 -20.02
C ALA A 8 -4.51 -8.43 -19.02
N ILE A 9 -3.32 -8.11 -19.54
CA ILE A 9 -2.12 -7.87 -18.70
C ILE A 9 -2.35 -6.75 -17.67
N GLU A 10 -3.15 -5.74 -18.04
CA GLU A 10 -3.51 -4.61 -17.20
C GLU A 10 -4.36 -5.04 -16.00
N ASP A 11 -5.32 -5.94 -16.21
CA ASP A 11 -6.16 -6.46 -15.14
C ASP A 11 -5.38 -7.37 -14.19
N TRP A 12 -4.48 -8.19 -14.73
CA TRP A 12 -3.57 -8.97 -13.92
C TRP A 12 -2.66 -8.07 -13.07
N TRP A 13 -2.08 -7.04 -13.68
CA TRP A 13 -1.25 -6.08 -12.94
C TRP A 13 -2.03 -5.35 -11.85
N ARG A 14 -3.25 -4.88 -12.15
CA ARG A 14 -4.12 -4.26 -11.16
C ARG A 14 -4.44 -5.23 -10.02
N ASN A 15 -4.68 -6.50 -10.32
CA ASN A 15 -4.90 -7.53 -9.31
C ASN A 15 -3.70 -7.67 -8.38
N GLU A 16 -2.48 -7.73 -8.91
CA GLU A 16 -1.26 -7.78 -8.11
C GLU A 16 -1.12 -6.55 -7.21
N GLN A 17 -1.40 -5.34 -7.73
CA GLN A 17 -1.41 -4.12 -6.92
C GLN A 17 -2.42 -4.19 -5.77
N PHE A 18 -3.65 -4.67 -6.03
CA PHE A 18 -4.67 -4.84 -5.00
C PHE A 18 -4.26 -5.89 -3.96
N TRP A 19 -3.64 -6.99 -4.38
CA TRP A 19 -3.17 -8.03 -3.49
C TRP A 19 -2.08 -7.50 -2.54
N VAL A 20 -1.11 -6.74 -3.06
CA VAL A 20 -0.07 -6.11 -2.24
C VAL A 20 -0.66 -5.08 -1.26
N ILE A 21 -1.54 -4.19 -1.72
CA ILE A 21 -2.19 -3.18 -0.87
C ILE A 21 -2.99 -3.85 0.25
N GLY A 22 -3.79 -4.87 -0.10
CA GLY A 22 -4.56 -5.63 0.87
C GLY A 22 -3.66 -6.37 1.86
N GLY A 23 -2.56 -6.95 1.39
CA GLY A 23 -1.56 -7.65 2.22
C GLY A 23 -0.95 -6.76 3.29
N VAL A 24 -0.51 -5.56 2.89
CA VAL A 24 0.14 -4.58 3.78
C VAL A 24 -0.83 -3.95 4.79
N SER A 25 -2.12 -3.88 4.47
CA SER A 25 -3.13 -3.22 5.29
C SER A 25 -4.07 -4.20 5.99
N ALA A 26 -5.12 -4.65 5.29
CA ALA A 26 -6.21 -5.43 5.84
C ALA A 26 -5.75 -6.79 6.40
N HIS A 27 -4.88 -7.51 5.69
CA HIS A 27 -4.39 -8.80 6.18
C HIS A 27 -3.53 -8.63 7.44
N LEU A 28 -2.65 -7.63 7.45
CA LEU A 28 -1.83 -7.32 8.62
C LEU A 28 -2.71 -7.00 9.84
N PHE A 29 -3.74 -6.18 9.66
CA PHE A 29 -4.69 -5.84 10.71
C PHE A 29 -5.47 -7.08 11.20
N ALA A 30 -5.92 -7.93 10.29
CA ALA A 30 -6.61 -9.18 10.62
C ALA A 30 -5.73 -10.14 11.44
N VAL A 31 -4.44 -10.25 11.10
CA VAL A 31 -3.49 -11.06 11.88
C VAL A 31 -3.34 -10.50 13.30
N PHE A 32 -3.16 -9.19 13.46
CA PHE A 32 -3.06 -8.58 14.78
C PHE A 32 -4.35 -8.78 15.61
N GLN A 33 -5.52 -8.60 15.01
CA GLN A 33 -6.79 -8.85 15.70
C GLN A 33 -6.95 -10.32 16.09
N GLY A 34 -6.57 -11.26 15.22
CA GLY A 34 -6.58 -12.69 15.52
C GLY A 34 -5.68 -13.03 16.70
N LEU A 35 -4.46 -12.48 16.73
CA LEU A 35 -3.52 -12.66 17.85
C LEU A 35 -4.07 -12.08 19.16
N LEU A 36 -4.62 -10.87 19.15
CA LEU A 36 -5.23 -10.26 20.33
C LEU A 36 -6.41 -11.10 20.86
N LYS A 37 -7.22 -11.66 19.97
CA LYS A 37 -8.31 -12.56 20.36
C LYS A 37 -7.79 -13.83 21.02
N VAL A 38 -6.80 -14.48 20.42
CA VAL A 38 -6.26 -15.77 20.91
C VAL A 38 -5.45 -15.59 22.20
N LEU A 39 -4.65 -14.53 22.31
CA LEU A 39 -3.71 -14.35 23.42
C LEU A 39 -4.27 -13.52 24.58
N ALA A 40 -5.11 -12.52 24.28
CA ALA A 40 -5.62 -11.58 25.28
C ALA A 40 -7.11 -11.77 25.59
N GLY A 41 -7.81 -12.69 24.90
CA GLY A 41 -9.23 -12.96 25.13
C GLY A 41 -10.16 -11.78 24.83
N VAL A 42 -9.68 -10.78 24.08
CA VAL A 42 -10.45 -9.58 23.73
C VAL A 42 -11.48 -9.92 22.65
N ASP A 43 -12.75 -9.58 22.89
CA ASP A 43 -13.81 -9.67 21.90
C ASP A 43 -13.56 -8.67 20.75
N THR A 44 -12.92 -9.16 19.70
CA THR A 44 -12.69 -8.42 18.47
C THR A 44 -13.91 -8.55 17.56
N ASN A 45 -14.87 -7.64 17.72
CA ASN A 45 -15.94 -7.49 16.72
C ASN A 45 -15.42 -6.63 15.57
N PHE A 46 -15.40 -7.20 14.37
CA PHE A 46 -15.32 -6.42 13.13
C PHE A 46 -16.62 -5.59 13.06
N THR A 47 -16.57 -4.33 13.47
CA THR A 47 -17.57 -3.37 12.99
C THR A 47 -17.29 -3.22 11.51
N VAL A 48 -17.93 -4.08 10.70
CA VAL A 48 -18.07 -3.84 9.27
C VAL A 48 -18.74 -2.49 9.18
N THR A 49 -17.99 -1.46 8.79
CA THR A 49 -18.61 -0.21 8.36
C THR A 49 -19.36 -0.59 7.10
N ALA A 50 -20.62 -1.03 7.24
CA ALA A 50 -21.53 -1.04 6.13
C ALA A 50 -21.47 0.37 5.57
N LYS A 51 -21.27 0.49 4.25
CA LYS A 51 -21.68 1.71 3.56
C LYS A 51 -23.14 1.91 3.91
N ALA A 52 -23.42 2.72 4.93
CA ALA A 52 -24.74 3.28 5.09
C ALA A 52 -24.96 4.07 3.79
N ALA A 53 -25.82 3.53 2.94
CA ALA A 53 -26.51 4.31 1.94
C ALA A 53 -27.44 5.22 2.74
N ASP A 54 -26.90 6.32 3.26
CA ASP A 54 -27.71 7.43 3.71
C ASP A 54 -27.62 8.48 2.62
N ASP A 55 -28.75 8.64 1.93
CA ASP A 55 -28.99 9.47 0.76
C ASP A 55 -28.92 10.97 1.13
N ALA A 56 -27.72 11.42 1.51
CA ALA A 56 -27.38 12.83 1.66
C ALA A 56 -26.10 13.14 0.87
N GLU A 57 -26.28 13.16 -0.46
CA GLU A 57 -25.71 14.22 -1.30
C GLU A 57 -24.18 14.31 -1.37
N PHE A 58 -23.52 13.28 -1.93
CA PHE A 58 -22.25 13.30 -2.69
C PHE A 58 -21.01 14.07 -2.15
N GLY A 59 -21.07 14.76 -1.02
CA GLY A 59 -20.00 15.55 -0.42
C GLY A 59 -19.06 14.70 0.46
N GLU A 60 -19.53 13.55 0.95
CA GLU A 60 -18.71 12.60 1.70
C GLU A 60 -17.79 11.74 0.80
N LEU A 61 -18.04 11.66 -0.50
CA LEU A 61 -17.16 10.97 -1.46
C LEU A 61 -15.82 11.70 -1.68
N TYR A 62 -15.72 12.96 -1.23
CA TYR A 62 -14.50 13.78 -1.28
C TYR A 62 -13.79 13.94 0.06
N LEU A 63 -14.38 13.44 1.15
CA LEU A 63 -13.68 13.36 2.43
C LEU A 63 -12.92 12.05 2.49
N PHE A 64 -11.64 12.15 2.13
CA PHE A 64 -10.65 11.16 2.49
C PHE A 64 -10.76 10.84 4.00
N LYS A 65 -11.41 9.73 4.35
CA LYS A 65 -11.50 9.26 5.74
C LYS A 65 -10.18 8.58 6.08
N TRP A 66 -9.32 9.29 6.80
CA TRP A 66 -8.08 8.74 7.33
C TRP A 66 -8.43 7.59 8.29
N THR A 67 -8.12 6.36 7.90
CA THR A 67 -8.32 5.17 8.74
C THR A 67 -6.99 4.56 9.15
N THR A 68 -6.98 3.79 10.23
CA THR A 68 -5.78 3.08 10.70
C THR A 68 -5.22 2.11 9.67
N LEU A 69 -6.06 1.62 8.74
CA LEU A 69 -5.64 0.76 7.62
C LEU A 69 -4.71 1.45 6.62
N LEU A 70 -4.71 2.79 6.59
CA LEU A 70 -3.86 3.57 5.70
C LEU A 70 -2.45 3.77 6.27
N ILE A 71 -2.27 3.60 7.59
CA ILE A 71 -0.99 3.83 8.27
C ILE A 71 0.11 2.91 7.72
N PRO A 72 -0.08 1.58 7.59
CA PRO A 72 1.02 0.73 7.12
C PRO A 72 1.44 1.04 5.67
N PRO A 73 0.53 1.15 4.68
CA PRO A 73 0.93 1.50 3.31
C PRO A 73 1.57 2.89 3.19
N THR A 74 1.05 3.91 3.88
CA THR A 74 1.65 5.26 3.86
C THR A 74 3.04 5.28 4.47
N THR A 75 3.22 4.58 5.60
CA THR A 75 4.53 4.45 6.25
C THR A 75 5.55 3.78 5.35
N LEU A 76 5.18 2.68 4.68
CA LEU A 76 6.06 2.00 3.73
C LEU A 76 6.52 2.93 2.60
N ILE A 77 5.61 3.73 2.04
CA ILE A 77 5.95 4.68 0.98
C ILE A 77 6.93 5.73 1.48
N ILE A 78 6.66 6.33 2.63
CA ILE A 78 7.53 7.36 3.23
C ILE A 78 8.93 6.79 3.47
N LEU A 79 9.04 5.61 4.08
CA LEU A 79 10.33 4.98 4.35
C LEU A 79 11.10 4.64 3.08
N ASN A 80 10.42 4.15 2.03
CA ASN A 80 11.06 3.88 0.74
C ASN A 80 11.57 5.17 0.08
N ILE A 81 10.78 6.25 0.09
CA ILE A 81 11.21 7.55 -0.47
C ILE A 81 12.43 8.09 0.29
N VAL A 82 12.38 8.09 1.63
CA VAL A 82 13.51 8.54 2.46
C VAL A 82 14.75 7.68 2.19
N GLY A 83 14.60 6.36 2.12
CA GLY A 83 15.69 5.44 1.83
C GLY A 83 16.31 5.65 0.44
N VAL A 84 15.49 5.95 -0.57
CA VAL A 84 15.96 6.30 -1.92
C VAL A 84 16.78 7.60 -1.87
N VAL A 85 16.25 8.66 -1.25
CA VAL A 85 16.94 9.95 -1.16
C VAL A 85 18.26 9.81 -0.41
N ALA A 86 18.26 9.14 0.73
CA ALA A 86 19.45 8.91 1.53
C ALA A 86 20.49 8.06 0.78
N GLY A 87 20.06 6.96 0.16
CA GLY A 87 20.94 6.06 -0.57
C GLY A 87 21.59 6.70 -1.79
N VAL A 88 20.83 7.50 -2.56
CA VAL A 88 21.38 8.25 -3.71
C VAL A 88 22.35 9.33 -3.23
N SER A 89 22.00 10.06 -2.16
CA SER A 89 22.87 11.08 -1.57
C SER A 89 24.20 10.48 -1.12
N ASP A 90 24.15 9.34 -0.43
CA ASP A 90 25.34 8.62 0.00
C ASP A 90 26.19 8.14 -1.19
N ALA A 91 25.57 7.58 -2.24
CA ALA A 91 26.29 7.09 -3.41
C ALA A 91 26.97 8.19 -4.24
N ILE A 92 26.39 9.38 -4.28
CA ILE A 92 27.02 10.56 -4.90
C ILE A 92 28.27 10.97 -4.10
N ASN A 93 28.22 10.90 -2.77
CA ASN A 93 29.30 11.33 -1.90
C ASN A 93 30.43 10.30 -1.71
N SER A 94 30.17 9.01 -1.96
CA SER A 94 31.08 7.90 -1.67
C SER A 94 31.79 7.29 -2.89
N GLY A 95 31.52 7.79 -4.10
CA GLY A 95 32.19 7.34 -5.34
C GLY A 95 31.55 6.11 -6.01
N SER A 96 32.13 5.63 -7.11
CA SER A 96 31.49 4.66 -8.03
C SER A 96 31.18 3.27 -7.43
N GLY A 97 31.88 2.86 -6.38
CA GLY A 97 31.73 1.52 -5.77
C GLY A 97 30.40 1.29 -5.02
N SER A 98 29.71 2.36 -4.60
CA SER A 98 28.44 2.27 -3.85
C SER A 98 27.21 2.09 -4.75
N TRP A 99 27.35 2.33 -6.06
CA TRP A 99 26.23 2.28 -7.02
C TRP A 99 25.70 0.87 -7.29
N GLY A 100 26.58 -0.14 -7.29
CA GLY A 100 26.18 -1.54 -7.53
C GLY A 100 25.18 -2.05 -6.49
N PRO A 101 25.52 -2.02 -5.18
CA PRO A 101 24.59 -2.38 -4.11
C PRO A 101 23.36 -1.47 -4.04
N LEU A 102 23.50 -0.19 -4.38
CA LEU A 102 22.38 0.76 -4.38
C LEU A 102 21.33 0.40 -5.45
N PHE A 103 21.75 -0.06 -6.63
CA PHE A 103 20.82 -0.40 -7.72
C PHE A 103 19.73 -1.40 -7.27
N GLY A 104 20.13 -2.48 -6.59
CA GLY A 104 19.17 -3.46 -6.07
C GLY A 104 18.17 -2.84 -5.09
N LYS A 105 18.65 -1.99 -4.18
CA LYS A 105 17.79 -1.29 -3.20
C LYS A 105 16.81 -0.34 -3.90
N LEU A 106 17.27 0.41 -4.90
CA LEU A 106 16.44 1.31 -5.69
C LEU A 106 15.39 0.55 -6.50
N PHE A 107 15.76 -0.60 -7.08
CA PHE A 107 14.84 -1.45 -7.83
C PHE A 107 13.68 -1.93 -6.94
N PHE A 108 13.98 -2.45 -5.75
CA PHE A 108 12.94 -2.88 -4.81
C PHE A 108 12.11 -1.72 -4.28
N ALA A 109 12.73 -0.58 -3.95
CA ALA A 109 12.00 0.61 -3.52
C ALA A 109 11.03 1.10 -4.61
N PHE A 110 11.48 1.13 -5.86
CA PHE A 110 10.63 1.45 -7.00
C PHE A 110 9.51 0.44 -7.18
N TRP A 111 9.80 -0.87 -7.11
CA TRP A 111 8.80 -1.93 -7.20
C TRP A 111 7.67 -1.73 -6.16
N VAL A 112 8.02 -1.42 -4.91
CA VAL A 112 7.04 -1.14 -3.84
C VAL A 112 6.20 0.09 -4.19
N ILE A 113 6.84 1.19 -4.61
CA ILE A 113 6.14 2.44 -4.95
C ILE A 113 5.17 2.23 -6.10
N VAL A 114 5.57 1.50 -7.15
CA VAL A 114 4.69 1.21 -8.29
C VAL A 114 3.51 0.34 -7.87
N HIS A 115 3.70 -0.65 -7.00
CA HIS A 115 2.58 -1.47 -6.51
C HIS A 115 1.60 -0.67 -5.64
N LEU A 116 2.10 0.32 -4.88
CA LEU A 116 1.29 1.21 -4.06
C LEU A 116 0.79 2.46 -4.80
N TYR A 117 1.05 2.61 -6.09
CA TYR A 117 0.63 3.78 -6.86
C TYR A 117 -0.91 3.99 -6.92
N PRO A 118 -1.75 2.94 -7.11
CA PRO A 118 -3.21 3.11 -7.06
C PRO A 118 -3.69 3.59 -5.69
N PHE A 119 -3.03 3.15 -4.61
CA PHE A 119 -3.30 3.62 -3.26
C PHE A 119 -3.00 5.12 -3.13
N LEU A 120 -1.82 5.57 -3.60
CA LEU A 120 -1.47 7.00 -3.62
C LEU A 120 -2.46 7.85 -4.43
N LYS A 121 -2.89 7.35 -5.61
CA LYS A 121 -3.95 8.00 -6.38
C LYS A 121 -5.24 8.16 -5.58
N GLY A 122 -5.63 7.10 -4.86
CA GLY A 122 -6.78 7.13 -3.95
C GLY A 122 -6.65 8.17 -2.84
N LEU A 123 -5.45 8.35 -2.27
CA LEU A 123 -5.19 9.38 -1.24
C LEU A 123 -5.31 10.81 -1.78
N MET A 124 -4.84 11.05 -3.01
CA MET A 124 -4.75 12.39 -3.60
C MET A 124 -6.09 12.90 -4.14
N GLY A 125 -7.17 12.12 -4.04
CA GLY A 125 -8.52 12.53 -4.45
C GLY A 125 -8.68 12.84 -5.95
N LYS A 126 -7.65 12.60 -6.78
CA LYS A 126 -7.76 12.78 -8.22
C LYS A 126 -8.50 11.60 -8.82
N GLN A 127 -9.77 11.83 -9.16
CA GLN A 127 -10.50 10.99 -10.10
C GLN A 127 -9.75 11.01 -11.44
N ASN A 128 -9.42 9.81 -11.95
CA ASN A 128 -8.94 9.62 -13.31
C ASN A 128 -10.10 9.78 -14.29
#